data_AF-A0A2H0Q5V2-F1
#
_entry.id   AF-A0A2H0Q5V2-F1
#
_cell.length_a   1.000
_cell.length_b   1.000
_cell.length_c   1.000
_cell.angle_alpha   90.00
_cell.angle_beta   90.00
_cell.angle_gamma   90.00
#
_symmetry.space_group_name_H-M   'P 1'
#
loop_
_entity.id
_entity.type
_entity.pdbx_description
1 polymer ?
#
loop_
_entity_poly.entity_id
_entity_poly.type
_entity_poly.pdbx_seq_one_letter_code
_entity_poly.pdbx_strand_id
1 'polypeptide(L)'
;MFKLSLKFFLFLFIFASTQLVLADETEALMKQMERDRIELEKATQDAQEKLLNLADPTSSDSTTQKTIVFNIDEILAPYRSESPETTKEHLRKKLDGKPIVSTPKFIDFLDDLMRDEQALQKAANIINDKKKLAAFFVFNLLLFFIGFIFKKLHRAKNLESGAMMRMVRFFWRLSFMSAIRVGVIIYFFGANLSPTWDIVKKNFF
;
A
#
# COMPACT_ATOMS: atom_id res chain seq x y z
N MET A 1 26.78 10.59 -13.53
CA MET A 1 25.33 10.53 -13.85
C MET A 1 24.72 9.11 -13.91
N PHE A 2 25.49 8.01 -13.95
CA PHE A 2 24.95 6.64 -14.08
C PHE A 2 24.40 5.96 -12.80
N LYS A 3 24.62 6.51 -11.59
CA LYS A 3 24.20 5.87 -10.33
C LYS A 3 22.72 6.06 -9.98
N LEU A 4 22.05 7.04 -10.58
CA LEU A 4 20.62 7.33 -10.31
C LEU A 4 19.70 6.38 -11.11
N SER A 5 20.12 5.93 -12.29
CA SER A 5 19.31 5.02 -13.12
C SER A 5 19.23 3.61 -12.54
N LEU A 6 20.30 3.11 -11.90
CA LEU A 6 20.33 1.76 -11.33
C LEU A 6 19.42 1.62 -10.10
N LYS A 7 19.39 2.65 -9.23
CA LYS A 7 18.50 2.68 -8.05
C LYS A 7 17.03 2.80 -8.46
N PHE A 8 16.74 3.60 -9.49
CA PHE A 8 15.41 3.72 -10.07
C PHE A 8 14.95 2.43 -10.75
N PHE A 9 15.84 1.72 -11.45
CA PHE A 9 15.57 0.42 -12.04
C PHE A 9 15.33 -0.67 -10.99
N LEU A 10 16.12 -0.69 -9.91
CA LEU A 10 15.90 -1.61 -8.77
C LEU A 10 14.56 -1.33 -8.08
N PHE A 11 14.20 -0.07 -7.89
CA PHE A 11 12.91 0.32 -7.32
C PHE A 11 11.73 -0.10 -8.23
N LEU A 12 11.83 0.11 -9.54
CA LEU A 12 10.84 -0.36 -10.52
C LEU A 12 10.76 -1.89 -10.59
N PHE A 13 11.88 -2.60 -10.45
CA PHE A 13 11.93 -4.06 -10.44
C PHE A 13 11.27 -4.63 -9.18
N ILE A 14 11.45 -3.99 -8.02
CA ILE A 14 10.80 -4.36 -6.75
C ILE A 14 9.29 -4.09 -6.80
N PHE A 15 8.86 -2.98 -7.43
CA PHE A 15 7.44 -2.65 -7.58
C PHE A 15 6.73 -3.55 -8.62
N ALA A 16 7.48 -4.03 -9.62
CA ALA A 16 6.99 -4.97 -10.63
C ALA A 16 6.97 -6.42 -10.10
N SER A 17 7.93 -6.82 -9.27
CA SER A 17 7.98 -8.15 -8.67
C SER A 17 6.88 -8.34 -7.63
N THR A 18 6.47 -7.29 -6.90
CA THR A 18 5.30 -7.36 -6.02
C THR A 18 4.02 -7.69 -6.80
N GLN A 19 3.84 -7.14 -8.01
CA GLN A 19 2.68 -7.45 -8.85
C GLN A 19 2.72 -8.85 -9.47
N LEU A 20 3.90 -9.48 -9.58
CA LEU A 20 4.06 -10.83 -10.12
C LEU A 20 3.96 -11.91 -9.02
N VAL A 21 4.45 -11.62 -7.81
CA VAL A 21 4.36 -12.49 -6.62
C VAL A 21 2.93 -12.50 -6.04
N LEU A 22 2.18 -11.42 -6.21
CA LEU A 22 0.76 -11.36 -5.81
C LEU A 22 -0.14 -12.38 -6.52
N ALA A 23 0.25 -12.94 -7.67
CA ALA A 23 -0.62 -13.89 -8.37
C ALA A 23 -0.74 -15.25 -7.65
N ASP A 24 0.35 -15.80 -7.12
CA ASP A 24 0.33 -17.10 -6.41
C ASP A 24 -0.12 -16.97 -4.95
N GLU A 25 0.20 -15.85 -4.27
CA GLU A 25 -0.26 -15.61 -2.89
C GLU A 25 -1.75 -15.27 -2.82
N THR A 26 -2.35 -14.72 -3.88
CA THR A 26 -3.80 -14.41 -3.89
C THR A 26 -4.68 -15.65 -3.84
N GLU A 27 -4.25 -16.80 -4.37
CA GLU A 27 -5.04 -18.03 -4.32
C GLU A 27 -5.04 -18.62 -2.89
N ALA A 28 -3.87 -18.64 -2.24
CA ALA A 28 -3.75 -19.05 -0.84
C ALA A 28 -4.50 -18.12 0.11
N LEU A 29 -4.43 -16.81 -0.13
CA LEU A 29 -5.12 -15.79 0.66
C LEU A 29 -6.64 -15.83 0.45
N MET A 30 -7.12 -16.05 -0.78
CA MET A 30 -8.55 -16.25 -1.04
C MET A 30 -9.09 -17.48 -0.31
N LYS A 31 -8.34 -18.58 -0.30
CA LYS A 31 -8.72 -19.81 0.41
C LYS A 31 -8.69 -19.66 1.93
N GLN A 32 -7.85 -18.77 2.46
CA GLN A 32 -7.84 -18.41 3.89
C GLN A 32 -9.04 -17.52 4.24
N MET A 33 -9.29 -16.46 3.46
CA MET A 33 -10.45 -15.59 3.67
C MET A 33 -11.79 -16.32 3.56
N GLU A 34 -11.90 -17.33 2.69
CA GLU A 34 -13.12 -18.13 2.58
C GLU A 34 -13.36 -19.00 3.82
N ARG A 35 -12.30 -19.54 4.43
CA ARG A 35 -12.38 -20.26 5.72
C ARG A 35 -12.77 -19.32 6.86
N ASP A 36 -12.11 -18.18 6.95
CA ASP A 36 -12.40 -17.18 7.98
C ASP A 36 -13.82 -16.64 7.85
N ARG A 37 -14.33 -16.49 6.61
CA ARG A 37 -15.72 -16.08 6.36
C ARG A 37 -16.73 -17.13 6.83
N ILE A 38 -16.49 -18.41 6.57
CA ILE A 38 -17.38 -19.49 7.01
C ILE A 38 -17.39 -19.57 8.54
N GLU A 39 -16.24 -19.41 9.19
CA GLU A 39 -16.13 -19.40 10.65
C GLU A 39 -16.82 -18.17 11.25
N LEU A 40 -16.66 -17.00 10.65
CA LEU A 40 -17.34 -15.78 11.06
C LEU A 40 -18.86 -15.88 10.86
N GLU A 41 -19.33 -16.43 9.74
CA GLU A 41 -20.76 -16.64 9.49
C GLU A 41 -21.38 -17.58 10.54
N LYS A 42 -20.69 -18.67 10.89
CA LYS A 42 -21.12 -19.56 11.98
C LYS A 42 -21.10 -18.85 13.34
N ALA A 43 -20.05 -18.11 13.66
CA ALA A 43 -19.98 -17.36 14.91
C ALA A 43 -21.07 -16.28 15.00
N THR A 44 -21.42 -15.64 13.89
CA THR A 44 -22.54 -14.68 13.83
C THR A 44 -23.89 -15.36 13.91
N GLN A 45 -24.09 -16.54 13.32
CA GLN A 45 -25.33 -17.30 13.47
C GLN A 45 -25.50 -17.79 14.90
N ASP A 46 -24.46 -18.34 15.53
CA ASP A 46 -24.48 -18.75 16.94
C ASP A 46 -24.71 -17.56 17.88
N ALA A 47 -24.11 -16.41 17.60
CA ALA A 47 -24.35 -15.18 18.35
C ALA A 47 -25.77 -14.67 18.14
N GLN A 48 -26.29 -14.71 16.92
CA GLN A 48 -27.65 -14.28 16.60
C GLN A 48 -28.71 -15.22 17.17
N GLU A 49 -28.46 -16.53 17.21
CA GLU A 49 -29.31 -17.53 17.87
C GLU A 49 -29.28 -17.37 19.40
N LYS A 50 -28.10 -17.10 19.98
CA LYS A 50 -27.99 -16.75 21.41
C LYS A 50 -28.70 -15.43 21.73
N LEU A 51 -28.63 -14.44 20.84
CA LEU A 51 -29.34 -13.17 21.00
C LEU A 51 -30.86 -13.34 20.82
N LEU A 52 -31.33 -14.17 19.88
CA LEU A 52 -32.75 -14.50 19.71
C LEU A 52 -33.32 -15.25 20.93
N ASN A 53 -32.52 -16.07 21.58
CA ASN A 53 -32.89 -16.74 22.83
C ASN A 53 -32.81 -15.83 24.08
N LEU A 54 -32.23 -14.63 23.96
CA LEU A 54 -32.09 -13.64 25.05
C LEU A 54 -32.90 -12.36 24.82
N ALA A 55 -33.49 -12.16 23.63
CA ALA A 55 -34.18 -10.92 23.27
C ALA A 55 -35.68 -10.99 23.54
N ASP A 56 -36.09 -10.43 24.67
CA ASP A 56 -37.39 -9.79 24.88
C ASP A 56 -37.52 -8.62 23.85
N PRO A 57 -38.63 -8.46 23.10
CA PRO A 57 -38.65 -7.63 21.89
C PRO A 57 -38.90 -6.16 22.25
N THR A 58 -37.94 -5.50 22.89
CA THR A 58 -37.96 -4.03 23.05
C THR A 58 -36.55 -3.45 23.18
N SER A 59 -35.83 -3.35 22.06
CA SER A 59 -34.91 -2.23 21.78
C SER A 59 -34.19 -2.47 20.46
N SER A 60 -34.85 -2.03 19.38
CA SER A 60 -34.16 -1.71 18.13
C SER A 60 -33.49 -0.36 18.34
N ASP A 61 -32.16 -0.33 18.43
CA ASP A 61 -31.42 0.88 18.14
C ASP A 61 -30.21 0.58 17.26
N SER A 62 -29.89 1.58 16.46
CA SER A 62 -29.41 1.51 15.10
C SER A 62 -27.97 1.94 15.00
N THR A 63 -27.21 1.24 14.14
CA THR A 63 -26.11 1.78 13.32
C THR A 63 -25.17 2.81 13.99
N THR A 64 -24.35 2.38 14.95
CA THR A 64 -23.16 3.15 15.33
C THR A 64 -22.07 2.94 14.28
N GLN A 65 -22.03 3.80 13.25
CA GLN A 65 -20.85 3.91 12.38
C GLN A 65 -19.66 4.37 13.22
N LYS A 66 -18.87 3.40 13.69
CA LYS A 66 -17.60 3.60 14.38
C LYS A 66 -16.62 4.26 13.41
N THR A 67 -16.56 5.59 13.44
CA THR A 67 -15.49 6.33 12.76
C THR A 67 -14.19 5.92 13.44
N ILE A 68 -13.36 5.13 12.76
CA ILE A 68 -12.04 4.76 13.26
C ILE A 68 -11.18 6.02 13.18
N VAL A 69 -11.18 6.81 14.24
CA VAL A 69 -10.26 7.94 14.39
C VAL A 69 -8.90 7.33 14.73
N PHE A 70 -8.03 7.20 13.72
CA PHE A 70 -6.65 6.81 13.94
C PHE A 70 -5.92 7.97 14.64
N ASN A 71 -5.74 7.87 15.96
CA ASN A 71 -4.97 8.84 16.72
C ASN A 71 -3.47 8.56 16.56
N ILE A 72 -2.90 9.12 15.49
CA ILE A 72 -1.51 8.89 15.10
C ILE A 72 -0.52 9.45 16.12
N ASP A 73 -0.89 10.54 16.81
CA ASP A 73 -0.02 11.15 17.80
C ASP A 73 0.18 10.24 19.02
N GLU A 74 -0.85 9.49 19.42
CA GLU A 74 -0.76 8.52 20.51
C GLU A 74 0.14 7.33 20.15
N ILE A 75 0.08 6.86 18.90
CA ILE A 75 0.93 5.76 18.41
C ILE A 75 2.40 6.21 18.29
N LEU A 76 2.63 7.48 17.94
CA LEU A 76 3.96 8.03 17.69
C LEU A 76 4.62 8.68 18.91
N ALA A 77 3.84 9.00 19.95
CA ALA A 77 4.34 9.67 21.16
C ALA A 77 5.61 9.00 21.74
N PRO A 78 5.69 7.66 21.88
CA PRO A 78 6.90 7.01 22.39
C PRO A 78 8.13 7.27 21.51
N TYR A 79 7.96 7.25 20.19
CA TYR A 79 9.05 7.46 19.23
C TYR A 79 9.52 8.92 19.19
N ARG A 80 8.62 9.87 19.47
CA ARG A 80 8.96 11.30 19.56
C ARG A 80 9.67 11.66 20.86
N SER A 81 9.29 11.03 21.97
CA SER A 81 9.89 11.28 23.29
C SER A 81 11.25 10.60 23.51
N GLU A 82 11.53 9.54 22.76
CA GLU A 82 12.81 8.83 22.81
C GLU A 82 13.91 9.59 22.06
N SER A 83 15.18 9.27 22.38
CA SER A 83 16.32 9.80 21.64
C SER A 83 16.37 9.21 20.21
N PRO A 84 16.88 9.94 19.21
CA PRO A 84 17.00 9.42 17.84
C PRO A 84 17.78 8.10 17.77
N GLU A 85 18.84 7.97 18.56
CA GLU A 85 19.68 6.76 18.57
C GLU A 85 18.92 5.52 19.08
N THR A 86 18.13 5.68 20.14
CA THR A 86 17.31 4.57 20.69
C THR A 86 16.23 4.15 19.71
N THR A 87 15.56 5.11 19.05
CA THR A 87 14.56 4.82 18.02
C THR A 87 15.17 4.07 16.83
N LYS A 88 16.33 4.52 16.34
CA LYS A 88 17.05 3.87 15.24
C LYS A 88 17.51 2.47 15.61
N GLU A 89 17.92 2.23 16.86
CA GLU A 89 18.27 0.89 17.33
C GLU A 89 17.05 -0.04 17.36
N HIS A 90 15.91 0.44 17.87
CA HIS A 90 14.64 -0.30 17.84
C HIS A 90 14.22 -0.65 16.40
N LEU A 91 14.35 0.30 15.46
CA LEU A 91 14.07 0.07 14.05
C LEU A 91 15.03 -0.97 13.44
N ARG A 92 16.33 -0.87 13.73
CA ARG A 92 17.34 -1.84 13.24
C ARG A 92 17.01 -3.25 13.74
N LYS A 93 16.69 -3.41 15.02
CA LYS A 93 16.29 -4.71 15.61
C LYS A 93 15.01 -5.24 14.97
N LYS A 94 13.99 -4.40 14.74
CA LYS A 94 12.73 -4.81 14.10
C LYS A 94 12.88 -5.15 12.61
N LEU A 95 13.85 -4.55 11.94
CA LEU A 95 14.10 -4.73 10.50
C LEU A 95 15.25 -5.70 10.24
N ASP A 96 15.79 -6.33 11.28
CA ASP A 96 16.87 -7.30 11.14
C ASP A 96 16.42 -8.51 10.30
N GLY A 97 17.31 -9.01 9.45
CA GLY A 97 17.00 -10.04 8.46
C GLY A 97 16.25 -9.56 7.20
N LYS A 98 15.93 -8.26 7.06
CA LYS A 98 15.28 -7.71 5.85
C LYS A 98 16.20 -6.76 5.07
N PRO A 99 17.02 -7.27 4.13
CA PRO A 99 18.17 -6.54 3.55
C PRO A 99 17.83 -5.24 2.81
N ILE A 100 16.61 -5.10 2.29
CA ILE A 100 16.19 -3.91 1.53
C ILE A 100 15.80 -2.75 2.46
N VAL A 101 15.34 -3.05 3.68
CA VAL A 101 14.84 -2.07 4.66
C VAL A 101 15.81 -1.84 5.82
N SER A 102 16.87 -2.63 5.95
CA SER A 102 17.89 -2.45 7.00
C SER A 102 19.03 -1.50 6.62
N THR A 103 18.93 -0.76 5.51
CA THR A 103 19.96 0.22 5.13
C THR A 103 19.95 1.43 6.07
N PRO A 104 21.11 2.02 6.42
CA PRO A 104 21.18 3.17 7.34
C PRO A 104 20.27 4.34 6.91
N LYS A 105 20.27 4.66 5.61
CA LYS A 105 19.42 5.72 5.04
C LYS A 105 17.92 5.46 5.19
N PHE A 106 17.50 4.20 5.11
CA PHE A 106 16.09 3.85 5.30
C PHE A 106 15.69 3.94 6.77
N ILE A 107 16.59 3.56 7.68
CA ILE A 107 16.39 3.74 9.12
C ILE A 107 16.31 5.23 9.47
N ASP A 108 17.20 6.07 8.92
CA ASP A 108 17.16 7.53 9.10
C ASP A 108 15.87 8.13 8.54
N PHE A 109 15.44 7.68 7.36
CA PHE A 109 14.16 8.07 6.78
C PHE A 109 12.96 7.72 7.67
N LEU A 110 12.92 6.50 8.23
CA LEU A 110 11.82 6.08 9.11
C LEU A 110 11.80 6.87 10.41
N ASP A 111 12.96 7.14 11.01
CA ASP A 111 13.08 7.96 12.21
C ASP A 111 12.58 9.39 11.96
N ASP A 112 13.06 10.03 10.88
CA ASP A 112 12.58 11.36 10.47
C ASP A 112 11.06 11.35 10.19
N LEU A 113 10.54 10.30 9.54
CA LEU A 113 9.11 10.17 9.23
C LEU A 113 8.23 10.04 10.47
N MET A 114 8.66 9.26 11.48
CA MET A 114 7.91 9.09 12.73
C MET A 114 7.93 10.35 13.60
N ARG A 115 8.99 11.15 13.49
CA ARG A 115 9.16 12.41 14.24
C ARG A 115 8.44 13.59 13.59
N ASP A 116 8.22 13.55 12.28
CA ASP A 116 7.47 14.61 11.58
C ASP A 116 5.97 14.51 11.90
N GLU A 117 5.46 15.52 12.63
CA GLU A 117 4.07 15.57 13.06
C GLU A 117 3.09 15.71 11.89
N GLN A 118 3.50 16.36 10.81
CA GLN A 118 2.62 16.66 9.69
C GLN A 118 2.59 15.56 8.63
N ALA A 119 3.71 14.87 8.41
CA ALA A 119 3.84 13.88 7.34
C ALA A 119 2.88 12.71 7.52
N LEU A 120 2.88 12.10 8.71
CA LEU A 120 2.03 10.94 8.99
C LEU A 120 0.56 11.33 9.18
N GLN A 121 0.27 12.48 9.79
CA GLN A 121 -1.10 13.00 9.88
C GLN A 121 -1.70 13.30 8.49
N LYS A 122 -0.96 13.99 7.62
CA LYS A 122 -1.41 14.29 6.25
C LYS A 122 -1.56 13.02 5.41
N ALA A 123 -0.65 12.06 5.56
CA ALA A 123 -0.77 10.76 4.91
C ALA A 123 -2.02 10.00 5.38
N ALA A 124 -2.35 10.04 6.68
CA ALA A 124 -3.54 9.37 7.20
C ALA A 124 -4.85 10.06 6.82
N ASN A 125 -4.82 11.37 6.62
CA ASN A 125 -5.97 12.11 6.09
C ASN A 125 -6.40 11.64 4.70
N ILE A 126 -5.57 10.88 3.98
CA ILE A 126 -5.97 10.18 2.74
C ILE A 126 -7.14 9.22 3.01
N ILE A 127 -7.13 8.52 4.15
CA ILE A 127 -8.14 7.52 4.51
C ILE A 127 -9.47 8.22 4.86
N ASN A 128 -9.41 9.44 5.39
CA ASN A 128 -10.58 10.22 5.78
C ASN A 128 -11.35 10.78 4.57
N ASP A 129 -10.69 11.03 3.44
CA ASP A 129 -11.33 11.52 2.21
C ASP A 129 -11.87 10.36 1.36
N LYS A 130 -13.00 9.79 1.80
CA LYS A 130 -13.67 8.66 1.14
C LYS A 130 -13.98 8.94 -0.34
N LYS A 131 -14.27 10.19 -0.71
CA LYS A 131 -14.59 10.57 -2.10
C LYS A 131 -13.36 10.50 -2.98
N LYS A 132 -12.23 11.08 -2.56
CA LYS A 132 -10.97 10.96 -3.30
C LYS A 132 -10.47 9.52 -3.31
N LEU A 133 -10.62 8.78 -2.22
CA LEU A 133 -10.21 7.38 -2.15
C LEU A 133 -11.04 6.49 -3.10
N ALA A 134 -12.36 6.69 -3.16
CA ALA A 134 -13.22 5.99 -4.10
C ALA A 134 -12.89 6.34 -5.56
N ALA A 135 -12.69 7.62 -5.87
CA ALA A 135 -12.26 8.04 -7.19
C ALA A 135 -10.90 7.42 -7.57
N PHE A 136 -9.92 7.47 -6.65
CA PHE A 136 -8.62 6.83 -6.84
C PHE A 136 -8.75 5.33 -7.10
N PHE A 137 -9.61 4.62 -6.37
CA PHE A 137 -9.88 3.20 -6.58
C PHE A 137 -10.46 2.95 -7.98
N VAL A 138 -11.44 3.74 -8.41
CA VAL A 138 -12.03 3.65 -9.76
C VAL A 138 -10.96 3.90 -10.84
N PHE A 139 -10.10 4.90 -10.68
CA PHE A 139 -9.00 5.16 -11.61
C PHE A 139 -7.99 4.00 -11.68
N ASN A 140 -7.63 3.40 -10.54
CA ASN A 140 -6.77 2.22 -10.53
C ASN A 140 -7.42 1.02 -11.19
N LEU A 141 -8.73 0.84 -10.99
CA LEU A 141 -9.50 -0.21 -11.63
C LEU A 141 -9.54 -0.02 -13.16
N LEU A 142 -9.76 1.21 -13.63
CA LEU A 142 -9.67 1.55 -15.05
C LEU A 142 -8.27 1.27 -15.62
N LEU A 143 -7.21 1.67 -14.91
CA LEU A 143 -5.83 1.39 -15.32
C LEU A 143 -5.53 -0.12 -15.39
N PHE A 144 -6.11 -0.90 -14.49
CA PHE A 144 -6.02 -2.36 -14.53
C PHE A 144 -6.66 -2.91 -15.81
N PHE A 145 -7.89 -2.48 -16.14
CA PHE A 145 -8.55 -2.90 -17.37
C PHE A 145 -7.80 -2.47 -18.62
N ILE A 146 -7.29 -1.23 -18.66
CA ILE A 146 -6.42 -0.76 -19.75
C ILE A 146 -5.20 -1.69 -19.86
N GLY A 147 -4.52 -1.98 -18.75
CA GLY A 147 -3.40 -2.91 -18.71
C GLY A 147 -3.74 -4.30 -19.26
N PHE A 148 -4.93 -4.82 -18.94
CA PHE A 148 -5.43 -6.09 -19.44
C PHE A 148 -5.71 -6.06 -20.95
N ILE A 149 -6.36 -5.01 -21.46
CA ILE A 149 -6.63 -4.81 -22.89
C ILE A 149 -5.31 -4.72 -23.66
N PHE A 150 -4.35 -3.93 -23.17
CA PHE A 150 -3.02 -3.85 -23.76
C PHE A 150 -2.34 -5.22 -23.81
N LYS A 151 -2.44 -6.05 -22.75
CA LYS A 151 -1.90 -7.42 -22.76
C LYS A 151 -2.54 -8.27 -23.86
N LYS A 152 -3.88 -8.21 -24.00
CA LYS A 152 -4.65 -9.00 -24.95
C LYS A 152 -4.37 -8.60 -26.40
N LEU A 153 -4.39 -7.31 -26.71
CA LEU A 153 -4.09 -6.77 -28.05
C LEU A 153 -2.66 -7.10 -28.49
N HIS A 154 -1.72 -7.09 -27.56
CA HIS A 154 -0.32 -7.33 -27.88
C HIS A 154 0.00 -8.82 -28.06
N ARG A 155 -0.72 -9.71 -27.37
CA ARG A 155 -0.58 -11.17 -27.57
C ARG A 155 -1.01 -11.59 -28.99
N ALA A 156 -2.00 -10.89 -29.58
CA ALA A 156 -2.47 -11.14 -30.94
C ALA A 156 -1.48 -10.70 -32.05
N LYS A 157 -0.55 -9.78 -31.76
CA LYS A 157 0.40 -9.22 -32.75
C LYS A 157 1.85 -9.74 -32.63
N ASN A 158 2.12 -10.67 -31.72
CA ASN A 158 3.48 -10.98 -31.26
C ASN A 158 4.12 -12.25 -31.85
N LEU A 159 3.53 -12.86 -32.89
CA LEU A 159 4.09 -14.07 -33.50
C LEU A 159 5.43 -13.85 -34.25
N GLU A 160 5.78 -12.61 -34.63
CA GLU A 160 6.91 -12.37 -35.56
C GLU A 160 8.12 -11.60 -34.99
N SER A 161 8.12 -11.21 -33.71
CA SER A 161 9.19 -10.34 -33.17
C SER A 161 10.26 -11.08 -32.36
N GLY A 162 11.54 -10.73 -32.57
CA GLY A 162 12.70 -11.29 -31.87
C GLY A 162 12.74 -10.96 -30.36
N ALA A 163 13.48 -11.77 -29.59
CA ALA A 163 13.50 -11.74 -28.12
C ALA A 163 13.87 -10.36 -27.53
N MET A 164 14.86 -9.67 -28.09
CA MET A 164 15.27 -8.33 -27.65
C MET A 164 14.15 -7.29 -27.78
N MET A 165 13.42 -7.31 -28.91
CA MET A 165 12.32 -6.36 -29.14
C MET A 165 11.09 -6.65 -28.27
N ARG A 166 10.94 -7.88 -27.77
CA ARG A 166 9.94 -8.21 -26.73
C ARG A 166 10.35 -7.63 -25.38
N MET A 167 11.62 -7.74 -25.01
CA MET A 167 12.15 -7.21 -23.75
C MET A 167 12.02 -5.69 -23.69
N VAL A 168 12.43 -4.97 -24.74
CA VAL A 168 12.29 -3.50 -24.80
C VAL A 168 10.82 -3.06 -24.67
N ARG A 169 9.89 -3.70 -25.38
CA ARG A 169 8.45 -3.39 -25.26
C ARG A 169 7.89 -3.74 -23.88
N PHE A 170 8.38 -4.79 -23.24
CA PHE A 170 8.01 -5.13 -21.88
C PHE A 170 8.43 -4.05 -20.89
N PHE A 171 9.70 -3.61 -20.93
CA PHE A 171 10.19 -2.53 -20.07
C PHE A 171 9.48 -1.21 -20.35
N TRP A 172 9.28 -0.84 -21.62
CA TRP A 172 8.54 0.36 -21.98
C TRP A 172 7.12 0.35 -21.40
N ARG A 173 6.39 -0.76 -21.56
CA ARG A 173 5.04 -0.90 -20.99
C ARG A 173 5.06 -0.81 -19.48
N LEU A 174 6.02 -1.46 -18.84
CA LEU A 174 6.17 -1.43 -17.38
C LEU A 174 6.43 0.00 -16.90
N SER A 175 7.40 0.69 -17.50
CA SER A 175 7.73 2.09 -17.17
C SER A 175 6.56 3.03 -17.42
N PHE A 176 5.86 2.90 -18.55
CA PHE A 176 4.72 3.73 -18.90
C PHE A 176 3.55 3.56 -17.92
N MET A 177 3.19 2.30 -17.60
CA MET A 177 2.13 2.01 -16.65
C MET A 177 2.48 2.47 -15.23
N SER A 178 3.73 2.28 -14.82
CA SER A 178 4.23 2.78 -13.53
C SER A 178 4.20 4.30 -13.47
N ALA A 179 4.61 5.00 -14.52
CA ALA A 179 4.57 6.45 -14.59
C ALA A 179 3.13 6.99 -14.47
N ILE A 180 2.17 6.36 -15.15
CA ILE A 180 0.76 6.76 -15.02
C ILE A 180 0.25 6.51 -13.60
N ARG A 181 0.55 5.36 -12.98
CA ARG A 181 0.13 5.08 -11.60
C ARG A 181 0.70 6.11 -10.61
N VAL A 182 1.98 6.44 -10.74
CA VAL A 182 2.61 7.49 -9.94
C VAL A 182 1.92 8.83 -10.19
N GLY A 183 1.63 9.17 -11.45
CA GLY A 183 0.88 10.38 -11.81
C GLY A 183 -0.51 10.44 -11.16
N VAL A 184 -1.25 9.33 -11.12
CA VAL A 184 -2.56 9.25 -10.45
C VAL A 184 -2.41 9.45 -8.94
N ILE A 185 -1.43 8.82 -8.30
CA ILE A 185 -1.16 9.02 -6.87
C ILE A 185 -0.85 10.49 -6.57
N ILE A 186 0.00 11.12 -7.37
CA ILE A 186 0.36 12.55 -7.21
C ILE A 186 -0.85 13.45 -7.45
N TYR A 187 -1.67 13.16 -8.46
CA TYR A 187 -2.87 13.94 -8.76
C TYR A 187 -3.88 13.92 -7.59
N PHE A 188 -4.15 12.75 -7.01
CA PHE A 188 -5.12 12.62 -5.92
C PHE A 188 -4.57 13.01 -4.54
N PHE A 189 -3.30 12.69 -4.27
CA PHE A 189 -2.73 12.74 -2.92
C PHE A 189 -1.44 13.54 -2.82
N GLY A 190 -1.03 14.27 -3.87
CA GLY A 190 0.23 15.02 -3.88
C GLY A 190 0.37 16.01 -2.72
N ALA A 191 -0.70 16.75 -2.40
CA ALA A 191 -0.70 17.67 -1.26
C ALA A 191 -0.52 16.94 0.10
N ASN A 192 -1.11 15.76 0.23
CA ASN A 192 -1.02 14.93 1.44
C ASN A 192 0.36 14.27 1.58
N LEU A 193 0.99 13.89 0.45
CA LEU A 193 2.28 13.20 0.40
C LEU A 193 3.48 14.17 0.33
N SER A 194 3.26 15.45 0.06
CA SER A 194 4.34 16.45 -0.02
C SER A 194 5.29 16.45 1.18
N PRO A 195 4.84 16.43 2.46
CA PRO A 195 5.76 16.45 3.59
C PRO A 195 6.58 15.16 3.67
N THR A 196 5.94 14.02 3.38
CA THR A 196 6.64 12.73 3.27
C THR A 196 7.70 12.77 2.18
N TRP A 197 7.40 13.41 1.04
CA TRP A 197 8.34 13.56 -0.06
C TRP A 197 9.54 14.43 0.29
N ASP A 198 9.35 15.47 1.10
CA ASP A 198 10.45 16.30 1.60
C ASP A 198 11.41 15.49 2.49
N ILE A 199 10.89 14.59 3.31
CA ILE A 199 11.70 13.67 4.14
C ILE A 199 12.44 12.64 3.28
N VAL A 200 11.81 12.12 2.22
CA VAL A 200 12.47 11.24 1.24
C VAL A 200 13.63 11.97 0.57
N LYS A 201 13.42 13.21 0.11
CA LYS A 201 14.47 14.02 -0.52
C LYS A 201 15.66 14.21 0.42
N LYS A 202 15.41 14.60 1.67
CA LYS A 202 16.44 14.83 2.69
C LYS A 202 17.38 13.62 2.89
N ASN A 203 16.84 12.40 2.84
CA ASN A 203 17.60 11.19 3.19
C ASN A 203 18.24 10.49 1.98
N PHE A 204 17.59 10.55 0.81
CA PHE A 204 17.98 9.75 -0.35
C PHE A 204 18.64 10.53 -1.49
N PHE A 205 18.43 11.84 -1.57
CA PHE A 205 18.93 12.72 -2.63
C PHE A 205 19.92 13.74 -2.10
#